data_AF-A0A1D8P871-F1
#
_entry.id   AF-A0A1D8P871-F1
#
_cell.length_a   1.000
_cell.length_b   1.000
_cell.length_c   1.000
_cell.angle_alpha   90.00
_cell.angle_beta   90.00
_cell.angle_gamma   90.00
#
_symmetry.space_group_name_H-M   'P 1'
#
loop_
_entity.id
_entity.type
_entity.pdbx_description
1 polymer ?
#
loop_
_entity_poly.entity_id
_entity_poly.type
_entity_poly.pdbx_seq_one_letter_code
_entity_poly.pdbx_strand_id
1 'polypeptide(L)'
;MEPYKEKVSELRKFKNGTLGKEIADCLDNHNLTLVPKYESHDLKHVLLDYKMTAEDEIRMQAFMVGNGNHSIPSFAILLFGAILLPDLWQIFYSDFKKGKNSTPISKWTVENYAHRNLDELRGELIKSTIEQTTEFDMKRITKIGALTSIITRIFGMVFCLPFLFSSNMADLVGAGFPFIGGAILSVGGLLALSNLSRPIKSQQVTTYKNNANFMA
;
A
#
# COMPACT_ATOMS: atom_id res chain seq x y z
N MET A 1 27.27 -27.20 8.63
CA MET A 1 25.89 -27.53 9.07
C MET A 1 25.75 -27.48 10.59
N GLU A 2 26.74 -27.94 11.36
CA GLU A 2 26.80 -27.87 12.84
C GLU A 2 26.34 -26.54 13.48
N PRO A 3 26.88 -25.34 13.14
CA PRO A 3 26.57 -24.10 13.87
C PRO A 3 25.11 -23.64 13.71
N TYR A 4 24.42 -24.05 12.64
CA TYR A 4 23.03 -23.66 12.38
C TYR A 4 22.04 -24.60 13.07
N LYS A 5 22.40 -25.89 13.23
CA LYS A 5 21.64 -26.79 14.11
C LYS A 5 21.70 -26.34 15.56
N GLU A 6 22.86 -25.85 15.99
CA GLU A 6 23.04 -25.28 17.32
C GLU A 6 22.20 -24.01 17.49
N LYS A 7 22.18 -23.12 16.48
CA LYS A 7 21.32 -21.92 16.49
C LYS A 7 19.83 -22.25 16.58
N VAL A 8 19.33 -23.24 15.82
CA VAL A 8 17.93 -23.71 15.97
C VAL A 8 17.71 -24.30 17.37
N SER A 9 18.68 -25.03 17.91
CA SER A 9 18.60 -25.57 19.28
C SER A 9 18.51 -24.47 20.33
N GLU A 10 19.26 -23.38 20.18
CA GLU A 10 19.13 -22.18 21.01
C GLU A 10 17.75 -21.54 20.88
N LEU A 11 17.20 -21.48 19.65
CA LEU A 11 15.85 -20.96 19.42
C LEU A 11 14.76 -21.79 20.13
N ARG A 12 14.94 -23.12 20.22
CA ARG A 12 14.01 -24.02 20.95
C ARG A 12 13.98 -23.79 22.45
N LYS A 13 15.04 -23.20 23.03
CA LYS A 13 15.14 -22.93 24.47
C LYS A 13 14.36 -21.69 24.91
N PHE A 14 13.93 -20.84 23.98
CA PHE A 14 13.13 -19.67 24.34
C PHE A 14 11.74 -20.09 24.85
N LYS A 15 11.13 -19.19 25.63
CA LYS A 15 9.79 -19.40 26.20
C LYS A 15 8.73 -19.44 25.09
N ASN A 16 7.70 -20.25 25.27
CA ASN A 16 6.54 -20.27 24.38
C ASN A 16 5.94 -18.87 24.19
N GLY A 17 5.59 -18.53 22.95
CA GLY A 17 5.08 -17.21 22.57
C GLY A 17 6.16 -16.17 22.24
N THR A 18 7.46 -16.49 22.30
CA THR A 18 8.50 -15.63 21.73
C THR A 18 8.74 -15.94 20.26
N LEU A 19 9.21 -14.94 19.51
CA LEU A 19 9.50 -15.09 18.08
C LEU A 19 10.46 -16.25 17.80
N GLY A 20 11.51 -16.41 18.61
CA GLY A 20 12.50 -17.46 18.42
C GLY A 20 11.93 -18.87 18.58
N LYS A 21 11.06 -19.06 19.58
CA LYS A 21 10.40 -20.35 19.82
C LYS A 21 9.47 -20.72 18.67
N GLU A 22 8.69 -19.76 18.20
CA GLU A 22 7.77 -19.93 17.07
C GLU A 22 8.50 -20.19 15.73
N ILE A 23 9.68 -19.59 15.53
CA ILE A 23 10.55 -19.92 14.38
C ILE A 23 11.01 -21.37 14.45
N ALA A 24 11.48 -21.83 15.61
CA ALA A 24 11.91 -23.21 15.77
C ALA A 24 10.76 -24.20 15.55
N ASP A 25 9.59 -23.92 16.11
CA ASP A 25 8.41 -24.77 15.97
C ASP A 25 7.91 -24.78 14.50
N CYS A 26 7.98 -23.65 13.79
CA CYS A 26 7.67 -23.58 12.36
C CYS A 26 8.60 -24.45 11.50
N LEU A 27 9.91 -24.39 11.77
CA LEU A 27 10.91 -25.21 11.07
C LEU A 27 10.71 -26.69 11.33
N ASP A 28 10.47 -27.07 12.59
CA ASP A 28 10.26 -28.46 12.99
C ASP A 28 8.98 -29.03 12.35
N ASN A 29 7.89 -28.26 12.33
CA ASN A 29 6.62 -28.67 11.70
C ASN A 29 6.73 -28.90 10.19
N HIS A 30 7.60 -28.17 9.50
CA HIS A 30 7.81 -28.29 8.06
C HIS A 30 9.02 -29.19 7.70
N ASN A 31 9.69 -29.79 8.69
CA ASN A 31 10.94 -30.56 8.51
C ASN A 31 12.03 -29.76 7.78
N LEU A 32 12.13 -28.46 8.06
CA LEU A 32 13.08 -27.53 7.45
C LEU A 32 14.25 -27.25 8.40
N THR A 33 15.37 -26.79 7.84
CA THR A 33 16.53 -26.31 8.59
C THR A 33 16.86 -24.90 8.17
N LEU A 34 17.30 -24.05 9.12
CA LEU A 34 17.76 -22.69 8.81
C LEU A 34 18.78 -22.69 7.69
N VAL A 35 18.53 -21.89 6.67
CA VAL A 35 19.46 -21.68 5.57
C VAL A 35 20.37 -20.49 5.92
N PRO A 36 21.70 -20.65 5.86
CA PRO A 36 22.64 -19.55 6.13
C PRO A 36 22.31 -18.31 5.31
N LYS A 37 22.25 -17.13 5.95
CA LYS A 37 21.88 -15.82 5.36
C LYS A 37 20.39 -15.63 4.99
N TYR A 38 19.54 -16.63 5.18
CA TYR A 38 18.09 -16.54 4.95
C TYR A 38 17.27 -16.60 6.25
N GLU A 39 17.93 -16.53 7.39
CA GLU A 39 17.30 -16.61 8.71
C GLU A 39 16.31 -15.44 8.95
N SER A 40 16.66 -14.24 8.49
CA SER A 40 15.77 -13.08 8.51
C SER A 40 14.62 -13.18 7.50
N HIS A 41 14.69 -14.09 6.53
CA HIS A 41 13.58 -14.40 5.61
C HIS A 41 12.61 -15.37 6.29
N ASP A 42 13.09 -16.46 6.89
CA ASP A 42 12.27 -17.39 7.67
C ASP A 42 11.52 -16.70 8.83
N LEU A 43 12.18 -15.73 9.48
CA LEU A 43 11.58 -14.88 10.51
C LEU A 43 10.32 -14.15 10.02
N LYS A 44 10.30 -13.71 8.77
CA LYS A 44 9.17 -12.92 8.22
C LYS A 44 7.94 -13.78 8.03
N HIS A 45 8.09 -15.05 7.67
CA HIS A 45 6.98 -15.99 7.58
C HIS A 45 6.25 -16.10 8.92
N VAL A 46 7.00 -16.26 10.01
CA VAL A 46 6.42 -16.40 11.36
C VAL A 46 5.88 -15.06 11.88
N LEU A 47 6.64 -13.98 11.70
CA LEU A 47 6.23 -12.65 12.17
C LEU A 47 4.94 -12.17 11.48
N LEU A 48 4.88 -12.30 10.15
CA LEU A 48 3.79 -11.80 9.31
C LEU A 48 2.66 -12.80 9.09
N ASP A 49 2.83 -14.05 9.56
CA ASP A 49 1.86 -15.14 9.43
C ASP A 49 1.60 -15.57 7.97
N TYR A 50 2.65 -15.58 7.14
CA TYR A 50 2.61 -16.12 5.77
C TYR A 50 3.13 -17.55 5.74
N LYS A 51 2.39 -18.46 5.12
CA LYS A 51 2.78 -19.88 5.04
C LYS A 51 3.92 -20.08 4.03
N MET A 52 4.60 -21.22 4.13
CA MET A 52 5.65 -21.66 3.19
C MET A 52 5.07 -22.21 1.87
N THR A 53 4.08 -21.52 1.28
CA THR A 53 3.48 -21.90 -0.02
C THR A 53 3.91 -20.91 -1.11
N ALA A 54 3.86 -21.33 -2.39
CA ALA A 54 4.24 -20.46 -3.49
C ALA A 54 3.39 -19.18 -3.57
N GLU A 55 2.10 -19.28 -3.27
CA GLU A 55 1.20 -18.12 -3.21
C GLU A 55 1.58 -17.17 -2.07
N ASP A 56 1.73 -17.70 -0.86
CA ASP A 56 2.09 -16.88 0.30
C ASP A 56 3.50 -16.30 0.21
N GLU A 57 4.42 -16.94 -0.53
CA GLU A 57 5.72 -16.34 -0.86
C GLU A 57 5.52 -15.07 -1.69
N ILE A 58 4.71 -15.11 -2.75
CA ILE A 58 4.42 -13.93 -3.58
C ILE A 58 3.73 -12.85 -2.76
N ARG A 59 2.77 -13.22 -1.90
CA ARG A 59 2.05 -12.29 -1.01
C ARG A 59 2.99 -11.64 0.00
N MET A 60 3.89 -12.41 0.60
CA MET A 60 4.94 -11.89 1.48
C MET A 60 5.86 -10.95 0.72
N GLN A 61 6.26 -11.28 -0.52
CA GLN A 61 7.06 -10.37 -1.33
C GLN A 61 6.28 -9.08 -1.66
N ALA A 62 4.98 -9.14 -1.92
CA ALA A 62 4.12 -7.96 -2.09
C ALA A 62 4.14 -7.07 -0.83
N PHE A 63 3.99 -7.67 0.35
CA PHE A 63 4.11 -6.97 1.62
C PHE A 63 5.50 -6.34 1.79
N MET A 64 6.57 -7.09 1.53
CA MET A 64 7.93 -6.61 1.70
C MET A 64 8.25 -5.42 0.77
N VAL A 65 7.81 -5.49 -0.49
CA VAL A 65 7.96 -4.39 -1.45
C VAL A 65 7.19 -3.16 -0.96
N GLY A 66 5.99 -3.33 -0.41
CA GLY A 66 5.22 -2.26 0.24
C GLY A 66 5.95 -1.64 1.44
N ASN A 67 6.59 -2.47 2.26
CA ASN A 67 7.32 -2.10 3.47
C ASN A 67 8.66 -1.37 3.21
N GLY A 68 9.00 -1.09 1.95
CA GLY A 68 10.22 -0.39 1.56
C GLY A 68 11.44 -1.32 1.42
N ASN A 69 11.24 -2.63 1.35
CA ASN A 69 12.32 -3.56 1.04
C ASN A 69 12.58 -3.60 -0.46
N HIS A 70 13.55 -2.80 -0.91
CA HIS A 70 13.92 -2.70 -2.32
C HIS A 70 14.92 -3.79 -2.75
N SER A 71 14.60 -5.06 -2.48
CA SER A 71 15.43 -6.18 -2.93
C SER A 71 15.04 -6.60 -4.35
N ILE A 72 16.02 -6.85 -5.22
CA ILE A 72 15.81 -7.33 -6.59
C ILE A 72 14.99 -8.64 -6.59
N PRO A 73 15.26 -9.64 -5.72
CA PRO A 73 14.46 -10.86 -5.67
C PRO A 73 12.99 -10.61 -5.33
N SER A 74 12.70 -9.72 -4.38
CA SER A 74 11.32 -9.39 -3.99
C SER A 74 10.53 -8.81 -5.15
N PHE A 75 11.13 -7.88 -5.91
CA PHE A 75 10.49 -7.32 -7.10
C PHE A 75 10.29 -8.35 -8.21
N ALA A 76 11.29 -9.21 -8.44
CA ALA A 76 11.19 -10.24 -9.47
C ALA A 76 10.05 -11.23 -9.17
N ILE A 77 10.00 -11.77 -7.95
CA ILE A 77 8.95 -12.72 -7.55
C ILE A 77 7.57 -12.09 -7.62
N LEU A 78 7.43 -10.84 -7.15
CA LEU A 78 6.15 -10.11 -7.24
C LEU A 78 5.73 -9.88 -8.70
N LEU A 79 6.66 -9.52 -9.58
CA LEU A 79 6.39 -9.32 -11.00
C LEU A 79 5.96 -10.63 -11.67
N PHE A 80 6.66 -11.73 -11.42
CA PHE A 80 6.27 -13.05 -11.93
C PHE A 80 4.90 -13.46 -11.40
N GLY A 81 4.63 -13.28 -10.11
CA GLY A 81 3.33 -13.54 -9.51
C GLY A 81 2.22 -12.69 -10.12
N ALA A 82 2.48 -11.40 -10.37
CA ALA A 82 1.51 -10.53 -11.03
C ALA A 82 1.22 -10.95 -12.48
N ILE A 83 2.21 -11.45 -13.22
CA ILE A 83 1.98 -11.92 -14.60
C ILE A 83 1.22 -13.26 -14.61
N LEU A 84 1.56 -14.18 -13.71
CA LEU A 84 1.03 -15.55 -13.71
C LEU A 84 -0.31 -15.69 -12.97
N LEU A 85 -0.61 -14.82 -12.00
CA LEU A 85 -1.76 -14.93 -11.09
C LEU A 85 -2.60 -13.64 -11.07
N PRO A 86 -3.31 -13.31 -12.17
CA PRO A 86 -4.16 -12.13 -12.26
C PRO A 86 -5.30 -12.13 -11.23
N ASP A 87 -5.83 -13.30 -10.90
CA ASP A 87 -6.94 -13.45 -9.95
C ASP A 87 -6.58 -13.01 -8.53
N LEU A 88 -5.29 -13.02 -8.19
CA LEU A 88 -4.79 -12.68 -6.85
C LEU A 88 -4.29 -11.24 -6.74
N TRP A 89 -4.45 -10.41 -7.77
CA TRP A 89 -3.97 -9.01 -7.76
C TRP A 89 -4.54 -8.18 -6.62
N GLN A 90 -5.83 -8.37 -6.30
CA GLN A 90 -6.44 -7.67 -5.17
C GLN A 90 -5.79 -8.06 -3.84
N ILE A 91 -5.40 -9.33 -3.70
CA ILE A 91 -4.73 -9.86 -2.51
C ILE A 91 -3.31 -9.29 -2.44
N PHE A 92 -2.54 -9.35 -3.53
CA PHE A 92 -1.20 -8.77 -3.59
C PHE A 92 -1.21 -7.26 -3.31
N TYR A 93 -2.19 -6.54 -3.84
CA TYR A 93 -2.34 -5.11 -3.57
C TYR A 93 -2.69 -4.83 -2.11
N SER A 94 -3.57 -5.65 -1.51
CA SER A 94 -3.90 -5.57 -0.09
C SER A 94 -2.66 -5.80 0.77
N ASP A 95 -1.88 -6.84 0.48
CA ASP A 95 -0.67 -7.17 1.24
C ASP A 95 0.44 -6.12 1.03
N PHE A 96 0.59 -5.56 -0.18
CA PHE A 96 1.43 -4.39 -0.44
C PHE A 96 1.00 -3.18 0.40
N LYS A 97 -0.31 -2.91 0.48
CA LYS A 97 -0.84 -1.80 1.28
C LYS A 97 -0.61 -2.02 2.78
N LYS A 98 -0.75 -3.24 3.28
CA LYS A 98 -0.38 -3.60 4.67
C LYS A 98 1.10 -3.34 4.91
N GLY A 99 1.97 -3.77 4.00
CA GLY A 99 3.40 -3.54 4.06
C GLY A 99 3.76 -2.05 4.09
N LYS A 100 3.10 -1.25 3.24
CA LYS A 100 3.29 0.20 3.19
C LYS A 100 2.96 0.91 4.49
N ASN A 101 1.98 0.38 5.24
CA ASN A 101 1.51 0.98 6.49
C ASN A 101 2.21 0.41 7.73
N SER A 102 3.02 -0.63 7.60
CA SER A 102 3.73 -1.25 8.72
C SER A 102 5.10 -0.61 8.97
N THR A 103 5.65 -0.82 10.17
CA THR A 103 7.02 -0.37 10.48
C THR A 103 8.03 -1.08 9.57
N PRO A 104 9.11 -0.42 9.13
CA PRO A 104 10.12 -1.06 8.29
C PRO A 104 10.77 -2.25 9.02
N ILE A 105 10.50 -3.46 8.55
CA ILE A 105 11.04 -4.72 9.11
C ILE A 105 12.21 -5.29 8.31
N SER A 106 12.64 -4.62 7.23
CA SER A 106 13.74 -5.09 6.38
C SER A 106 15.06 -5.30 7.12
N LYS A 107 15.27 -4.59 8.24
CA LYS A 107 16.47 -4.66 9.08
C LYS A 107 16.34 -5.58 10.30
N TRP A 108 15.19 -6.23 10.49
CA TRP A 108 14.98 -7.09 11.66
C TRP A 108 15.75 -8.40 11.47
N THR A 109 16.41 -8.85 12.52
CA THR A 109 17.21 -10.08 12.52
C THR A 109 16.84 -10.97 13.69
N VAL A 110 17.04 -12.28 13.53
CA VAL A 110 16.67 -13.27 14.55
C VAL A 110 17.41 -13.00 15.87
N GLU A 111 18.68 -12.61 15.80
CA GLU A 111 19.53 -12.38 16.99
C GLU A 111 18.96 -11.29 17.91
N ASN A 112 18.41 -10.23 17.31
CA ASN A 112 17.92 -9.07 18.04
C ASN A 112 16.47 -9.23 18.51
N TYR A 113 15.66 -10.05 17.84
CA TYR A 113 14.22 -10.10 18.05
C TYR A 113 13.70 -11.46 18.56
N ALA A 114 14.50 -12.53 18.54
CA ALA A 114 14.07 -13.87 18.94
C ALA A 114 13.56 -13.98 20.40
N HIS A 115 14.08 -13.13 21.30
CA HIS A 115 13.71 -13.13 22.71
C HIS A 115 12.42 -12.35 23.00
N ARG A 116 11.93 -11.54 22.05
CA ARG A 116 10.72 -10.73 22.24
C ARG A 116 9.46 -11.56 22.02
N ASN A 117 8.37 -11.16 22.67
CA ASN A 117 7.07 -11.80 22.52
C ASN A 117 6.49 -11.52 21.12
N LEU A 118 5.94 -12.55 20.47
CA LEU A 118 5.44 -12.46 19.11
C LEU A 118 4.23 -11.53 18.99
N ASP A 119 3.31 -11.55 19.96
CA ASP A 119 2.12 -10.71 19.95
C ASP A 119 2.47 -9.23 20.15
N GLU A 120 3.48 -8.93 20.97
CA GLU A 120 4.02 -7.57 21.10
C GLU A 120 4.59 -7.06 19.78
N LEU A 121 5.40 -7.88 19.09
CA LEU A 121 5.97 -7.52 17.78
C LEU A 121 4.88 -7.27 16.73
N ARG A 122 3.85 -8.11 16.69
CA ARG A 122 2.70 -7.93 15.80
C ARG A 122 1.90 -6.68 16.17
N GLY A 123 1.77 -6.37 17.46
CA GLY A 123 1.18 -5.14 17.95
C GLY A 123 1.92 -3.88 17.47
N GLU A 124 3.25 -3.88 17.48
CA GLU A 124 4.07 -2.78 16.95
C GLU A 124 3.83 -2.56 15.44
N LEU A 125 3.66 -3.63 14.66
CA LEU A 125 3.35 -3.56 13.22
C LEU A 125 1.95 -2.98 12.94
N ILE A 126 0.97 -3.32 13.78
CA ILE A 126 -0.42 -2.85 13.64
C ILE A 126 -0.54 -1.39 14.07
N LYS A 127 0.13 -0.99 15.15
CA LYS A 127 0.07 0.40 15.66
C LYS A 127 0.50 1.41 14.59
N SER A 128 1.59 1.14 13.88
CA SER A 128 2.02 2.00 12.76
C SER A 128 1.01 1.99 11.62
N THR A 129 0.30 0.87 11.42
CA THR A 129 -0.73 0.76 10.37
C THR A 129 -1.88 1.70 10.63
N ILE A 130 -2.32 1.84 11.89
CA ILE A 130 -3.41 2.74 12.28
C ILE A 130 -2.97 4.21 12.14
N GLU A 131 -1.73 4.55 12.53
CA GLU A 131 -1.20 5.92 12.41
C GLU A 131 -1.04 6.38 10.95
N GLN A 132 -0.80 5.47 10.01
CA GLN A 132 -0.63 5.81 8.58
C GLN A 132 -1.92 5.71 7.75
N THR A 133 -2.90 4.91 8.16
CA THR A 133 -4.16 4.73 7.40
C THR A 133 -5.11 5.92 7.51
N THR A 134 -4.88 6.86 8.43
CA THR A 134 -5.67 8.08 8.58
C THR A 134 -5.40 9.15 7.51
N GLU A 135 -4.43 8.95 6.61
CA GLU A 135 -4.08 9.89 5.53
C GLU A 135 -4.45 9.41 4.11
N PHE A 136 -5.51 8.62 3.93
CA PHE A 136 -6.21 8.68 2.63
C PHE A 136 -6.96 10.02 2.56
N ASP A 137 -6.22 11.07 2.23
CA ASP A 137 -6.74 12.42 2.12
C ASP A 137 -7.82 12.43 1.03
N MET A 138 -9.08 12.55 1.44
CA MET A 138 -10.23 12.70 0.56
C MET A 138 -9.96 13.81 -0.48
N LYS A 139 -9.18 14.84 -0.11
CA LYS A 139 -8.74 15.88 -1.05
C LYS A 139 -7.84 15.32 -2.15
N ARG A 140 -6.92 14.40 -1.85
CA ARG A 140 -6.08 13.75 -2.87
C ARG A 140 -6.92 12.92 -3.84
N ILE A 141 -7.92 12.21 -3.35
CA ILE A 141 -8.85 11.42 -4.18
C ILE A 141 -9.68 12.35 -5.08
N THR A 142 -10.29 13.40 -4.52
CA THR A 142 -11.07 14.37 -5.29
C THR A 142 -10.21 15.12 -6.31
N LYS A 143 -8.95 15.45 -5.97
CA LYS A 143 -7.99 16.10 -6.88
C LYS A 143 -7.66 15.22 -8.08
N ILE A 144 -7.35 13.93 -7.84
CA ILE A 144 -7.07 12.96 -8.91
C ILE A 144 -8.32 12.77 -9.76
N GLY A 145 -9.50 12.56 -9.15
CA GLY A 145 -10.76 12.39 -9.88
C GLY A 145 -11.08 13.59 -10.78
N ALA A 146 -10.94 14.81 -10.26
CA ALA A 146 -11.14 16.04 -11.03
C ALA A 146 -10.17 16.14 -12.22
N LEU A 147 -8.87 15.92 -12.01
CA LEU A 147 -7.86 16.00 -13.06
C LEU A 147 -8.10 14.97 -14.18
N THR A 148 -8.38 13.72 -13.81
CA THR A 148 -8.64 12.65 -14.78
C THR A 148 -9.89 12.96 -15.62
N SER A 149 -10.96 13.48 -14.99
CA SER A 149 -12.18 13.87 -15.68
C SER A 149 -11.96 15.00 -16.69
N ILE A 150 -11.08 15.96 -16.39
CA ILE A 150 -10.73 17.07 -17.30
C ILE A 150 -9.96 16.53 -18.49
N ILE A 151 -8.92 15.72 -18.27
CA ILE A 151 -8.07 15.18 -19.35
C ILE A 151 -8.88 14.34 -20.33
N THR A 152 -9.68 13.38 -19.83
CA THR A 152 -10.52 12.53 -20.69
C THR A 152 -11.49 13.35 -21.54
N ARG A 153 -12.06 14.43 -20.99
CA ARG A 153 -13.03 15.27 -21.69
C ARG A 153 -12.38 16.20 -22.71
N ILE A 154 -11.22 16.78 -22.39
CA ILE A 154 -10.44 17.57 -23.35
C ILE A 154 -10.03 16.69 -24.53
N PHE A 155 -9.57 15.46 -24.28
CA PHE A 155 -9.23 14.51 -25.33
C PHE A 155 -10.44 14.19 -26.22
N GLY A 156 -11.61 13.93 -25.62
CA GLY A 156 -12.86 13.72 -26.37
C GLY A 156 -13.26 14.92 -27.24
N MET A 157 -13.09 16.15 -26.74
CA MET A 157 -13.37 17.37 -27.52
C MET A 157 -12.40 17.54 -28.70
N VAL A 158 -11.12 17.24 -28.51
CA VAL A 158 -10.12 17.26 -29.59
C VAL A 158 -10.44 16.21 -30.65
N PHE A 159 -10.89 15.03 -30.24
CA PHE A 159 -11.33 13.97 -31.17
C PHE A 159 -12.58 14.37 -31.99
N CYS A 160 -13.50 15.13 -31.40
CA CYS A 160 -14.70 15.62 -32.10
C CYS A 160 -14.44 16.82 -33.05
N LEU A 161 -13.30 17.51 -32.89
CA LEU A 161 -12.97 18.72 -33.65
C LEU A 161 -13.08 18.58 -35.18
N PRO A 162 -12.54 17.54 -35.85
CA PRO A 162 -12.65 17.40 -37.31
C PRO A 162 -14.10 17.20 -37.78
N PHE A 163 -14.94 16.56 -36.98
CA PHE A 163 -16.34 16.27 -37.32
C PHE A 163 -17.27 17.47 -37.14
N LEU A 164 -16.90 18.44 -36.29
CA LEU A 164 -17.62 19.71 -36.15
C LEU A 164 -17.58 20.58 -37.42
N PHE A 165 -16.62 20.33 -38.30
CA PHE A 165 -16.51 21.01 -39.59
C PHE A 165 -16.97 20.13 -40.76
N SER A 166 -17.60 18.98 -40.48
CA SER A 166 -18.20 18.12 -41.52
C SER A 166 -19.43 18.78 -42.12
N SER A 167 -19.61 18.65 -43.43
CA SER A 167 -20.81 19.06 -44.15
C SER A 167 -21.99 18.10 -43.96
N ASN A 168 -21.75 16.92 -43.38
CA ASN A 168 -22.76 15.95 -43.05
C ASN A 168 -23.41 16.28 -41.69
N MET A 169 -24.73 16.46 -41.67
CA MET A 169 -25.50 16.77 -40.45
C MET A 169 -25.42 15.67 -39.39
N ALA A 170 -25.31 14.41 -39.79
CA ALA A 170 -25.17 13.31 -38.83
C ALA A 170 -23.85 13.40 -38.05
N ASP A 171 -22.75 13.74 -38.74
CA ASP A 171 -21.42 13.91 -38.13
C ASP A 171 -21.38 15.16 -37.25
N LEU A 172 -21.99 16.25 -37.71
CA LEU A 172 -22.06 17.51 -36.96
C LEU A 172 -22.84 17.35 -35.65
N VAL A 173 -24.01 16.70 -35.69
CA VAL A 173 -24.82 16.44 -34.49
C VAL A 173 -24.13 15.41 -33.59
N GLY A 174 -23.56 14.35 -34.18
CA GLY A 174 -22.83 13.30 -33.47
C GLY A 174 -21.59 13.82 -32.72
N ALA A 175 -20.91 14.83 -33.26
CA ALA A 175 -19.75 15.47 -32.64
C ALA A 175 -20.12 16.66 -31.73
N GLY A 176 -21.20 17.37 -32.02
CA GLY A 176 -21.65 18.54 -31.26
C GLY A 176 -22.07 18.23 -29.82
N PHE A 177 -22.87 17.18 -29.61
CA PHE A 177 -23.32 16.80 -28.27
C PHE A 177 -22.18 16.40 -27.32
N PRO A 178 -21.24 15.51 -27.72
CA PRO A 178 -20.07 15.17 -26.91
C PRO A 178 -19.15 16.37 -26.66
N PHE A 179 -19.01 17.28 -27.64
CA PHE A 179 -18.18 18.47 -27.49
C PHE A 179 -18.74 19.41 -26.38
N ILE A 180 -20.04 19.72 -26.42
CA ILE A 180 -20.70 20.55 -25.40
C ILE A 180 -20.68 19.85 -24.03
N GLY A 181 -21.00 18.56 -23.98
CA GLY A 181 -20.94 17.78 -22.74
C GLY A 181 -19.53 17.72 -22.15
N GLY A 182 -18.51 17.59 -23.01
CA GLY A 182 -17.09 17.64 -22.64
C GLY A 182 -16.71 18.98 -22.02
N ALA A 183 -17.17 20.10 -22.60
CA ALA A 183 -16.88 21.45 -22.12
C ALA A 183 -17.50 21.70 -20.73
N ILE A 184 -18.80 21.41 -20.56
CA ILE A 184 -19.52 21.61 -19.29
C ILE A 184 -18.82 20.88 -18.14
N LEU A 185 -18.45 19.62 -18.38
CA LEU A 185 -17.92 18.80 -17.31
C LEU A 185 -16.40 19.03 -17.08
N SER A 186 -15.67 19.56 -18.07
CA SER A 186 -14.31 20.08 -17.86
C SER A 186 -14.33 21.30 -16.94
N VAL A 187 -15.29 22.23 -17.15
CA VAL A 187 -15.50 23.38 -16.26
C VAL A 187 -15.89 22.93 -14.86
N GLY A 188 -16.80 21.95 -14.74
CA GLY A 188 -17.19 21.35 -13.46
C GLY A 188 -15.99 20.76 -12.69
N GLY A 189 -15.10 20.03 -13.38
CA GLY A 189 -13.86 19.51 -12.79
C GLY A 189 -12.92 20.62 -12.31
N LEU A 190 -12.80 21.71 -13.08
CA LEU A 190 -11.97 22.86 -12.71
C LEU A 190 -12.51 23.59 -11.47
N LEU A 191 -13.85 23.73 -11.37
CA LEU A 191 -14.52 24.29 -10.19
C LEU A 191 -14.32 23.42 -8.95
N ALA A 192 -14.41 22.09 -9.09
CA ALA A 192 -14.12 21.16 -8.00
C ALA A 192 -12.68 21.33 -7.49
N LEU A 193 -11.70 21.47 -8.41
CA LEU A 193 -10.30 21.68 -8.06
C LEU A 193 -10.05 23.06 -7.42
N SER A 194 -10.73 24.09 -7.91
CA SER A 194 -10.69 25.45 -7.33
C SER A 194 -11.21 25.45 -5.89
N ASN A 195 -12.36 24.82 -5.66
CA ASN A 195 -12.94 24.69 -4.32
C ASN A 195 -12.03 23.91 -3.36
N LEU A 196 -11.34 22.90 -3.87
CA LEU A 196 -10.39 22.11 -3.09
C LEU A 196 -9.14 22.90 -2.67
N SER A 197 -8.76 23.89 -3.47
CA SER A 197 -7.56 24.71 -3.26
C SER A 197 -7.84 25.95 -2.40
N ARG A 198 -9.10 26.23 -2.07
CA ARG A 198 -9.45 27.33 -1.16
C ARG A 198 -9.10 26.92 0.27
N PRO A 199 -8.43 27.79 1.05
CA PRO A 199 -8.23 27.55 2.48
C PRO A 199 -9.61 27.44 3.16
N ILE A 200 -9.77 26.41 3.98
CA ILE A 200 -11.00 26.16 4.73
C ILE A 200 -11.27 27.37 5.64
N LYS A 201 -12.37 28.08 5.40
CA LYS A 201 -12.80 29.27 6.17
C LYS A 201 -13.09 28.97 7.66
N SER A 202 -13.07 27.70 8.09
CA SER A 202 -13.36 27.27 9.47
C SER A 202 -12.20 27.42 10.45
N GLN A 203 -10.97 27.74 10.03
CA GLN A 203 -9.86 28.00 10.97
C GLN A 203 -9.79 29.46 11.48
N GLN A 204 -10.57 30.39 10.94
CA GLN A 204 -10.58 31.76 11.46
C GLN A 204 -11.54 31.98 12.63
N VAL A 205 -12.54 31.11 12.81
CA VAL A 205 -13.50 31.24 13.93
C VAL A 205 -12.91 30.73 15.25
N THR A 206 -12.06 29.69 15.21
CA THR A 206 -11.42 29.14 16.42
C THR A 206 -10.29 30.05 16.93
N THR A 207 -9.54 30.70 16.04
CA THR A 207 -8.45 31.62 16.44
C THR A 207 -8.99 32.92 17.06
N TYR A 208 -10.12 33.45 16.58
CA TYR A 208 -10.74 34.62 17.20
C TYR A 208 -11.34 34.32 18.58
N LYS A 209 -11.89 33.11 18.78
CA LYS A 209 -12.47 32.68 20.06
C LYS A 209 -11.41 32.39 21.12
N ASN A 210 -10.24 31.90 20.73
CA ASN A 210 -9.12 31.66 21.65
C ASN A 210 -8.38 32.94 22.06
N ASN A 211 -8.27 33.94 21.18
CA ASN A 211 -7.64 35.22 21.53
C ASN A 211 -8.53 36.11 22.42
N ALA A 212 -9.86 35.99 22.32
CA ALA A 212 -10.78 36.70 23.21
C ALA A 212 -10.77 36.15 24.66
N ASN A 213 -10.52 34.85 24.83
CA ASN A 213 -10.41 34.23 26.16
C ASN A 213 -9.04 34.44 26.83
N PHE A 214 -8.05 34.99 26.12
CA PHE A 214 -6.73 35.31 26.67
C PHE A 214 -6.60 36.79 27.05
N MET A 215 -7.58 37.63 26.68
CA MET A 215 -7.64 39.06 26.96
C MET A 215 -8.80 39.45 27.91
N ALA A 216 -9.43 38.47 28.56
CA ALA A 216 -10.46 38.66 29.58
C ALA A 216 -9.95 38.26 30.97
#